data_AF-A0A4R7BWP9-F1
#
_entry.id   AF-A0A4R7BWP9-F1
#
_cell.length_a   1.000
_cell.length_b   1.000
_cell.length_c   1.000
_cell.angle_alpha   90.00
_cell.angle_beta   90.00
_cell.angle_gamma   90.00
#
_symmetry.space_group_name_H-M   'P 1'
#
loop_
_entity.id
_entity.type
_entity.pdbx_description
1 polymer ?
#
loop_
_entity_poly.entity_id
_entity_poly.type
_entity_poly.pdbx_seq_one_letter_code
_entity_poly.pdbx_strand_id
1 'polypeptide(L)'
;MAERPKLTARQVQDLRALAECSPISFTTWGGEALTRLPRGLTTTRLWRLADKGVAGVKRLNHLRERWAVTEAGRQYLASLENSDG
;
A
#
# COMPACT_ATOMS: atom_id res chain seq x y z
N MET A 1 19.97 4.15 -10.67
CA MET A 1 19.86 3.33 -9.45
C MET A 1 18.63 3.81 -8.71
N ALA A 2 17.59 2.98 -8.55
CA ALA A 2 16.41 3.39 -7.77
C ALA A 2 16.78 3.39 -6.29
N GLU A 3 16.75 4.55 -5.64
CA GLU A 3 17.00 4.66 -4.21
C GLU A 3 15.98 3.81 -3.44
N ARG A 4 16.46 3.01 -2.49
CA ARG A 4 15.63 2.13 -1.66
C ARG A 4 14.62 3.02 -0.91
N PRO A 5 13.30 2.75 -1.02
CA PRO A 5 12.30 3.63 -0.41
C PRO A 5 12.49 3.64 1.11
N LYS A 6 12.79 4.82 1.67
CA LYS A 6 12.92 5.01 3.12
C LYS A 6 11.53 4.95 3.76
N LEU A 7 11.13 3.76 4.22
CA LEU A 7 9.88 3.55 4.93
C LEU A 7 10.12 3.49 6.44
N THR A 8 9.30 4.21 7.19
CA THR A 8 9.21 4.08 8.65
C THR A 8 8.63 2.73 9.06
N ALA A 9 8.89 2.26 10.28
CA ALA A 9 8.34 1.00 10.79
C ALA A 9 6.81 0.91 10.64
N ARG A 10 6.10 2.03 10.82
CA ARG A 10 4.65 2.06 10.60
C ARG A 10 4.26 1.86 9.14
N GLN A 11 4.96 2.49 8.21
CA GLN A 11 4.71 2.30 6.79
C GLN A 11 5.07 0.89 6.33
N VAL A 12 6.08 0.25 6.94
CA VAL A 12 6.36 -1.17 6.70
C VAL A 12 5.19 -2.05 7.14
N GLN A 13 4.60 -1.78 8.31
CA GLN A 13 3.39 -2.48 8.75
C GLN A 13 2.21 -2.25 7.80
N ASP A 14 1.97 -1.01 7.38
CA ASP A 14 0.90 -0.68 6.44
C ASP A 14 1.14 -1.37 5.07
N LEU A 15 2.40 -1.45 4.61
CA LEU A 15 2.78 -2.14 3.37
C LEU A 15 2.57 -3.66 3.48
N ARG A 16 2.93 -4.28 4.61
CA ARG A 16 2.66 -5.71 4.89
C ARG A 16 1.16 -5.98 4.91
N ALA A 17 0.40 -5.16 5.63
CA ALA A 17 -1.05 -5.26 5.67
C ALA A 17 -1.69 -5.14 4.28
N LEU A 18 -1.19 -4.21 3.46
CA LEU A 18 -1.62 -4.10 2.07
C LEU A 18 -1.22 -5.35 1.28
N ALA A 19 0.00 -5.88 1.44
CA ALA A 19 0.48 -7.08 0.74
C ALA A 19 -0.39 -8.31 1.04
N GLU A 20 -0.75 -8.54 2.31
CA GLU A 20 -1.59 -9.66 2.74
C GLU A 20 -2.99 -9.61 2.13
N CYS A 21 -3.55 -8.41 1.97
CA CYS A 21 -4.89 -8.23 1.42
C CYS A 21 -4.88 -7.88 -0.07
N SER A 22 -3.70 -7.70 -0.68
CA SER A 22 -3.55 -7.21 -2.04
C SER A 22 -3.93 -8.28 -3.05
N PRO A 23 -4.70 -7.93 -4.10
CA PRO A 23 -5.22 -6.60 -4.39
C PRO A 23 -6.54 -6.32 -3.66
N ILE A 24 -6.66 -5.16 -3.01
CA ILE A 24 -7.93 -4.70 -2.41
C ILE A 24 -8.66 -3.75 -3.35
N SER A 25 -9.99 -3.78 -3.35
CA SER A 25 -10.81 -2.81 -4.08
C SER A 25 -11.88 -2.27 -3.15
N PHE A 26 -12.06 -0.95 -3.13
CA PHE A 26 -13.04 -0.30 -2.28
C PHE A 26 -13.58 0.96 -2.93
N THR A 27 -14.74 1.40 -2.43
CA THR A 27 -15.40 2.61 -2.89
C THR A 27 -14.89 3.79 -2.07
N THR A 28 -14.57 4.90 -2.72
CA THR A 28 -14.16 6.16 -2.12
C THR A 28 -15.17 7.27 -2.42
N TRP A 29 -15.38 8.17 -1.46
CA TRP A 29 -16.16 9.40 -1.62
C TRP A 29 -15.38 10.54 -0.99
N GLY A 30 -15.13 11.62 -1.72
CA GLY A 30 -14.34 12.75 -1.21
C GLY A 30 -12.89 12.41 -0.81
N GLY A 31 -12.33 11.30 -1.32
CA GLY A 31 -10.99 10.82 -0.97
C GLY A 31 -10.93 9.86 0.24
N GLU A 32 -12.06 9.57 0.88
CA GLU A 32 -12.16 8.63 1.99
C GLU A 32 -12.81 7.32 1.56
N ALA A 33 -12.34 6.20 2.10
CA ALA A 33 -12.97 4.90 1.86
C ALA A 33 -14.33 4.83 2.56
N LEU A 34 -15.38 4.50 1.80
CA LEU A 34 -16.72 4.26 2.34
C LEU A 34 -16.82 2.94 3.11
N THR A 35 -15.84 2.06 2.94
CA THR A 35 -15.74 0.77 3.61
C THR A 35 -14.52 0.73 4.51
N ARG A 36 -14.64 0.03 5.64
CA ARG A 36 -13.52 -0.19 6.56
C ARG A 36 -12.42 -0.99 5.85
N LEU A 37 -11.24 -0.42 5.73
CA LEU A 37 -10.09 -1.11 5.15
C LEU A 37 -9.48 -2.10 6.17
N PRO A 38 -8.93 -3.22 5.70
CA PRO A 38 -8.38 -4.24 6.59
C PRO A 38 -7.20 -3.70 7.40
N ARG A 39 -6.96 -4.32 8.57
CA ARG A 39 -5.78 -4.07 9.43
C ARG A 39 -5.58 -2.60 9.85
N GLY A 40 -6.64 -1.78 9.83
CA GLY A 40 -6.56 -0.36 10.20
C GLY A 40 -5.82 0.50 9.16
N LEU A 41 -5.78 0.05 7.91
CA LEU A 41 -5.38 0.87 6.77
C LEU A 41 -6.36 2.03 6.59
N THR A 42 -5.88 3.14 6.05
CA THR A 42 -6.70 4.29 5.64
C THR A 42 -6.28 4.71 4.25
N THR A 43 -7.16 5.37 3.49
CA THR A 43 -6.82 5.92 2.16
C THR A 43 -5.58 6.80 2.24
N THR A 44 -5.48 7.68 3.25
CA THR A 44 -4.30 8.52 3.46
C THR A 44 -3.00 7.73 3.59
N ARG A 45 -3.02 6.58 4.29
CA ARG A 45 -1.84 5.73 4.42
C ARG A 45 -1.49 5.01 3.13
N LEU A 46 -2.50 4.54 2.40
CA LEU A 46 -2.31 3.95 1.07
C LEU A 46 -1.68 4.97 0.11
N TRP A 47 -2.18 6.20 0.10
CA TRP A 47 -1.59 7.29 -0.69
C TRP A 47 -0.14 7.59 -0.29
N ARG A 48 0.20 7.56 1.01
CA ARG A 48 1.60 7.68 1.46
C ARG A 48 2.49 6.55 0.97
N LEU A 49 1.97 5.32 0.86
CA LEU A 49 2.72 4.19 0.28
C LEU A 49 2.88 4.33 -1.23
N ALA A 50 1.87 4.87 -1.92
CA ALA A 50 1.95 5.18 -3.35
C ALA A 50 2.93 6.31 -3.67
N ASP A 51 2.99 7.35 -2.83
CA ASP A 51 4.02 8.41 -2.91
C ASP A 51 5.44 7.83 -2.86
N LYS A 52 5.64 6.74 -2.12
CA LYS A 52 6.92 6.03 -2.05
C LYS A 52 7.13 4.98 -3.15
N GLY A 53 6.18 4.85 -4.08
CA GLY A 53 6.25 3.89 -5.19
C GLY A 53 6.10 2.42 -4.79
N VAL A 54 5.76 2.13 -3.53
CA VAL A 54 5.61 0.75 -3.01
C VAL A 54 4.17 0.23 -3.07
N ALA A 55 3.19 1.12 -3.23
CA ALA A 55 1.81 0.79 -3.51
C ALA A 55 1.35 1.44 -4.81
N GLY A 56 0.44 0.78 -5.51
CA GLY A 56 -0.17 1.28 -6.74
C GLY A 56 -1.68 1.38 -6.59
N VAL A 57 -2.25 2.42 -7.18
CA VAL A 57 -3.70 2.61 -7.29
C VAL A 57 -4.11 2.54 -8.75
N LYS A 58 -5.19 1.80 -9.01
CA LYS A 58 -5.89 1.77 -10.29
C LYS A 58 -7.33 2.22 -10.05
N ARG A 59 -7.69 3.39 -10.57
CA ARG A 59 -9.08 3.85 -10.55
C ARG A 59 -9.90 3.00 -11.53
N LEU A 60 -10.89 2.29 -11.00
CA LEU A 60 -11.80 1.48 -11.81
C LEU A 60 -12.94 2.35 -12.33
N ASN A 61 -13.45 3.28 -11.52
CA ASN A 61 -14.51 4.25 -11.85
C ASN A 61 -14.36 5.50 -10.95
N HIS A 62 -15.25 6.50 -11.12
CA HIS A 62 -15.26 7.75 -10.35
C HIS A 62 -15.37 7.57 -8.82
N LEU A 63 -15.89 6.44 -8.34
CA LEU A 63 -16.00 6.13 -6.91
C LEU A 63 -15.21 4.89 -6.49
N ARG A 64 -14.54 4.16 -7.40
CA ARG A 64 -13.96 2.86 -7.05
C ARG A 64 -12.49 2.80 -7.38
N GLU A 65 -11.69 2.47 -6.37
CA GLU A 65 -10.25 2.34 -6.48
C GLU A 65 -9.82 0.92 -6.16
N ARG A 66 -8.84 0.42 -6.90
CA ARG A 66 -8.16 -0.85 -6.65
C ARG A 66 -6.72 -0.56 -6.25
N TRP A 67 -6.32 -1.04 -5.10
CA TRP A 67 -5.01 -0.85 -4.53
C TRP A 67 -4.25 -2.17 -4.45
N ALA A 68 -2.98 -2.15 -4.81
CA ALA A 68 -2.10 -3.31 -4.80
C ALA A 68 -0.67 -2.91 -4.44
N VAL A 69 0.11 -3.86 -3.94
CA VAL A 69 1.55 -3.66 -3.73
C VAL A 69 2.28 -3.73 -5.07
N THR A 70 3.19 -2.80 -5.32
CA THR A 70 4.00 -2.77 -6.55
C THR A 70 5.16 -3.79 -6.45
N GLU A 71 5.86 -4.00 -7.56
CA GLU A 71 7.07 -4.84 -7.52
C GLU A 71 8.12 -4.28 -6.55
N ALA A 72 8.32 -2.97 -6.53
CA ALA A 72 9.23 -2.32 -5.60
C ALA A 72 8.84 -2.55 -4.13
N GLY A 73 7.53 -2.52 -3.82
CA GLY A 73 7.04 -2.84 -2.49
C GLY A 73 7.28 -4.29 -2.09
N ARG A 74 7.07 -5.24 -3.01
CA ARG A 74 7.35 -6.66 -2.77
C ARG A 74 8.84 -6.93 -2.55
N GLN A 75 9.70 -6.38 -3.40
CA GLN A 75 11.16 -6.49 -3.27
C GLN A 75 11.65 -5.88 -1.95
N TYR A 76 11.07 -4.75 -1.54
CA TYR A 76 11.41 -4.13 -0.26
C TYR A 76 11.05 -5.03 0.92
N LEU A 77 9.83 -5.62 0.94
CA LEU A 77 9.41 -6.55 1.99
C LEU A 77 10.32 -7.79 2.02
N ALA A 78 10.57 -8.40 0.87
CA ALA A 78 11.46 -9.57 0.77
C ALA A 78 12.89 -9.26 1.25
N SER A 79 13.39 -8.05 0.99
CA SER A 79 14.70 -7.63 1.46
C SER A 79 14.75 -7.42 2.98
N LEU A 80 13.64 -7.06 3.61
CA LEU A 80 13.55 -6.97 5.08
C LEU A 80 13.54 -8.37 5.70
N GLU A 81 12.81 -9.32 5.13
CA GLU A 81 12.76 -10.71 5.62
C GLU A 81 14.14 -11.38 5.51
N ASN A 82 14.91 -11.09 4.46
CA ASN A 82 16.28 -11.60 4.33
C ASN A 82 17.33 -10.88 5.20
N SER A 83 17.02 -9.71 5.77
CA SER A 83 17.96 -8.98 6.64
C SER A 83 17.78 -9.33 8.13
N ASP A 84 16.72 -10.04 8.49
CA ASP A 84 16.37 -10.44 9.86
C ASP A 84 16.72 -11.92 10.15
N GLY A 85 17.39 -12.59 9.20
CA GLY A 85 17.82 -14.00 9.28
C GLY A 85 19.33 -14.19 9.38
#